data_AF-T0G8K1-F1
#
_entry.id   AF-T0G8K1-F1
#
_cell.length_a   1.000
_cell.length_b   1.000
_cell.length_c   1.000
_cell.angle_alpha   90.00
_cell.angle_beta   90.00
_cell.angle_gamma   90.00
#
_symmetry.space_group_name_H-M   'P 1'
#
loop_
_entity.id
_entity.type
_entity.pdbx_description
1 polymer ?
#
loop_
_entity_poly.entity_id
_entity_poly.type
_entity_poly.pdbx_seq_one_letter_code
_entity_poly.pdbx_strand_id
1 'polypeptide(L)'
;METKEEDKDKKLEEIIVLLCGEGDLSGQKDQIIKDLKEIYEGEYKHKYSKITTVILNSTRDKEQAFMMLTQNIKTLKEIQGNKEVESIKPKLEKLYDHMNLECIRLQDFDEKMSRVKDVSIRLEDDLNKNYKKLSEELNKQQTQYITILGIFASIVLTFVGGLAFSTSVLSNIDKANAYRLVFVMAFIALFFGNILYLLFSFLSKISLSKEKKDKQENFFKKPIFWFNLMVIILFVIGFVGELHIIQRLVSKYL
;
A
#
# COMPACT_ATOMS: atom_id res chain seq x y z
N MET A 1 -39.60 16.89 44.83
CA MET A 1 -38.38 16.33 45.43
C MET A 1 -37.30 16.21 44.35
N GLU A 2 -37.65 15.72 43.15
CA GLU A 2 -36.76 15.68 41.97
C GLU A 2 -36.15 17.04 41.57
N THR A 3 -36.93 18.13 41.54
CA THR A 3 -36.43 19.46 41.16
C THR A 3 -35.34 20.02 42.07
N LYS A 4 -35.34 19.68 43.37
CA LYS A 4 -34.29 20.13 44.31
C LYS A 4 -32.98 19.34 44.17
N GLU A 5 -33.04 18.08 43.76
CA GLU A 5 -31.85 17.27 43.51
C GLU A 5 -31.21 17.61 42.16
N GLU A 6 -32.00 17.91 41.14
CA GLU A 6 -31.49 18.38 39.85
C GLU A 6 -30.73 19.71 39.95
N ASP A 7 -31.19 20.63 40.80
CA ASP A 7 -30.48 21.89 41.07
C ASP A 7 -29.15 21.65 41.80
N LYS A 8 -29.11 20.70 42.74
CA LYS A 8 -27.87 20.28 43.43
C LYS A 8 -26.88 19.59 42.50
N ASP A 9 -27.38 18.75 41.58
CA ASP A 9 -26.57 18.12 40.53
C ASP A 9 -25.90 19.19 39.66
N LYS A 10 -26.66 20.16 39.13
CA LYS A 10 -26.11 21.24 38.28
C LYS A 10 -25.06 22.08 39.00
N LYS A 11 -25.34 22.52 40.24
CA LYS A 11 -24.37 23.26 41.06
C LYS A 11 -23.09 22.43 41.27
N LEU A 12 -23.22 21.13 41.53
CA LEU A 12 -22.07 20.25 41.69
C LEU A 12 -21.27 20.13 40.38
N GLU A 13 -21.93 19.97 39.24
CA GLU A 13 -21.29 19.90 37.92
C GLU A 13 -20.46 21.15 37.62
N GLU A 14 -20.99 22.35 37.90
CA GLU A 14 -20.27 23.62 37.76
C GLU A 14 -19.01 23.67 38.64
N ILE A 15 -19.12 23.25 39.91
CA ILE A 15 -17.99 23.17 40.84
C ILE A 15 -16.95 22.16 40.32
N ILE A 16 -17.36 21.01 39.80
CA ILE A 16 -16.45 20.01 39.25
C ILE A 16 -15.67 20.59 38.06
N VAL A 17 -16.33 21.30 37.14
CA VAL A 17 -15.65 21.95 36.01
C VAL A 17 -14.64 22.99 36.50
N LEU A 18 -14.99 23.79 37.50
CA LEU A 18 -14.07 24.74 38.15
C LEU A 18 -12.85 24.04 38.75
N LEU A 19 -13.07 22.92 39.47
CA LEU A 19 -12.00 22.13 40.09
C LEU A 19 -11.14 21.37 39.08
N CYS A 20 -11.58 21.21 37.83
CA CYS A 20 -10.75 20.66 36.75
C CYS A 20 -9.77 21.70 36.16
N GLY A 21 -9.97 22.99 36.42
CA GLY A 21 -9.15 24.06 35.86
C GLY A 21 -7.75 24.18 36.50
N GLU A 22 -6.79 24.72 35.75
CA GLU A 22 -5.39 24.90 36.16
C GLU A 22 -5.13 26.12 37.09
N GLY A 23 -6.17 26.75 37.64
CA GLY A 23 -6.06 27.98 38.41
C GLY A 23 -5.73 27.79 39.90
N ASP A 24 -5.07 28.79 40.50
CA ASP A 24 -4.95 28.86 41.96
C ASP A 24 -6.34 29.11 42.58
N LEU A 25 -6.86 28.08 43.24
CA LEU A 25 -8.16 28.13 43.89
C LEU A 25 -8.15 28.97 45.17
N SER A 26 -6.99 29.46 45.65
CA SER A 26 -6.82 30.14 46.96
C SER A 26 -7.88 31.19 47.28
N GLY A 27 -8.24 32.05 46.31
CA GLY A 27 -9.25 33.11 46.48
C GLY A 27 -10.71 32.64 46.42
N GLN A 28 -10.98 31.40 46.00
CA GLN A 28 -12.32 30.84 45.83
C GLN A 28 -12.60 29.65 46.76
N LYS A 29 -11.59 29.14 47.50
CA LYS A 29 -11.73 27.93 48.35
C LYS A 29 -12.88 28.05 49.33
N ASP A 30 -13.00 29.18 50.03
CA ASP A 30 -14.03 29.38 51.05
C ASP A 30 -15.45 29.39 50.44
N GLN A 31 -15.60 29.99 49.25
CA GLN A 31 -16.87 30.00 48.52
C GLN A 31 -17.23 28.59 48.04
N ILE A 32 -16.26 27.85 47.48
CA ILE A 32 -16.44 26.46 47.04
C ILE A 32 -16.83 25.56 48.22
N ILE A 33 -16.20 25.71 49.38
CA ILE A 33 -16.53 24.93 50.59
C ILE A 33 -17.97 25.21 51.04
N LYS A 34 -18.38 26.48 51.04
CA LYS A 34 -19.74 26.89 51.40
C LYS A 34 -20.78 26.32 50.43
N ASP A 35 -20.50 26.36 49.13
CA ASP A 35 -21.39 25.82 48.11
C ASP A 35 -21.47 24.29 48.19
N LEU A 36 -20.35 23.61 48.42
CA LEU A 36 -20.32 22.16 48.67
C LEU A 36 -21.08 21.77 49.94
N LYS A 37 -21.00 22.59 51.00
CA LYS A 37 -21.79 22.39 52.22
C LYS A 37 -23.29 22.50 51.94
N GLU A 38 -23.73 23.51 51.20
CA GLU A 38 -25.14 23.65 50.80
C GLU A 38 -25.62 22.45 49.97
N ILE A 39 -24.79 21.96 49.04
CA ILE A 39 -25.10 20.79 48.21
C ILE A 39 -25.21 19.53 49.07
N TYR A 40 -24.23 19.29 49.95
CA TYR A 40 -24.18 18.09 50.78
C TYR A 40 -25.03 18.15 52.06
N GLU A 41 -25.72 19.27 52.32
CA GLU A 41 -26.67 19.37 53.42
C GLU A 41 -27.88 18.44 53.18
N GLY A 42 -28.07 17.49 54.10
CA GLY A 42 -29.11 16.44 54.01
C GLY A 42 -28.63 15.12 53.38
N GLU A 43 -29.55 14.35 52.80
CA GLU A 43 -29.26 13.00 52.28
C GLU A 43 -28.77 12.95 50.82
N TYR A 44 -28.34 14.09 50.26
CA TYR A 44 -27.91 14.15 48.87
C TYR A 44 -26.77 13.15 48.56
N LYS A 45 -26.92 12.45 47.45
CA LYS A 45 -25.97 11.48 46.92
C LYS A 45 -25.65 11.83 45.47
N HIS A 46 -24.46 12.36 45.25
CA HIS A 46 -23.99 12.64 43.90
C HIS A 46 -23.91 11.35 43.06
N LYS A 47 -24.17 11.48 41.76
CA LYS A 47 -24.07 10.37 40.80
C LYS A 47 -22.69 10.38 40.14
N TYR A 48 -21.91 9.35 40.43
CA TYR A 48 -20.58 9.11 39.85
C TYR A 48 -20.55 9.24 38.33
N SER A 49 -21.49 8.59 37.63
CA SER A 49 -21.60 8.64 36.17
C SER A 49 -21.79 10.06 35.63
N LYS A 50 -22.47 10.93 36.37
CA LYS A 50 -22.73 12.33 35.99
C LYS A 50 -21.45 13.15 36.09
N ILE A 51 -20.73 13.00 37.20
CA ILE A 51 -19.42 13.63 37.43
C ILE A 51 -18.41 13.19 36.35
N THR A 52 -18.29 11.88 36.11
CA THR A 52 -17.42 11.34 35.06
C THR A 52 -17.81 11.88 33.69
N THR A 53 -19.11 11.94 33.36
CA THR A 53 -19.58 12.46 32.06
C THR A 53 -19.21 13.93 31.88
N VAL A 54 -19.36 14.75 32.93
CA VAL A 54 -18.96 16.16 32.89
C VAL A 54 -17.48 16.31 32.60
N ILE A 55 -16.62 15.54 33.28
CA ILE A 55 -15.16 15.60 33.07
C ILE A 55 -14.79 15.13 31.65
N LEU A 56 -15.41 14.05 31.17
CA LEU A 56 -15.15 13.52 29.83
C LEU A 56 -15.57 14.48 28.71
N ASN A 57 -16.54 15.36 28.97
CA ASN A 57 -17.07 16.33 28.02
C ASN A 57 -16.46 17.74 28.18
N SER A 58 -15.85 18.05 29.33
CA SER A 58 -15.34 19.40 29.64
C SER A 58 -13.95 19.68 29.05
N THR A 59 -13.20 18.64 28.69
CA THR A 59 -11.81 18.79 28.20
C THR A 59 -11.46 17.77 27.13
N ARG A 60 -10.47 18.11 26.30
CA ARG A 60 -9.80 17.14 25.39
C ARG A 60 -8.76 16.30 26.14
N ASP A 61 -8.10 16.90 27.14
CA ASP A 61 -7.12 16.22 27.98
C ASP A 61 -7.80 15.71 29.25
N LYS A 62 -8.38 14.52 29.11
CA LYS A 62 -9.17 13.88 30.16
C LYS A 62 -8.30 13.50 31.35
N GLU A 63 -7.13 12.92 31.09
CA GLU A 63 -6.19 12.49 32.13
C GLU A 63 -5.80 13.67 33.01
N GLN A 64 -5.44 14.79 32.40
CA GLN A 64 -5.09 16.01 33.12
C GLN A 64 -6.25 16.55 33.97
N ALA A 65 -7.48 16.58 33.45
CA ALA A 65 -8.62 17.05 34.24
C ALA A 65 -8.93 16.15 35.45
N PHE A 66 -8.85 14.83 35.29
CA PHE A 66 -9.03 13.90 36.42
C PHE A 66 -7.93 14.08 37.48
N MET A 67 -6.67 14.27 37.06
CA MET A 67 -5.56 14.56 37.98
C MET A 67 -5.77 15.86 38.75
N MET A 68 -6.10 16.95 38.04
CA MET A 68 -6.31 18.28 38.65
C MET A 68 -7.49 18.28 39.60
N LEU A 69 -8.62 17.68 39.22
CA LEU A 69 -9.78 17.53 40.08
C LEU A 69 -9.43 16.75 41.36
N THR A 70 -8.75 15.62 41.21
CA THR A 70 -8.35 14.77 42.35
C THR A 70 -7.45 15.53 43.31
N GLN A 71 -6.48 16.29 42.80
CA GLN A 71 -5.57 17.12 43.59
C GLN A 71 -6.29 18.29 44.27
N ASN A 72 -7.24 18.92 43.60
CA ASN A 72 -8.00 20.03 44.14
C ASN A 72 -8.97 19.57 45.24
N ILE A 73 -9.66 18.43 45.05
CA ILE A 73 -10.48 17.82 46.12
C ILE A 73 -9.61 17.41 47.31
N LYS A 74 -8.41 16.85 47.06
CA LYS A 74 -7.45 16.51 48.12
C LYS A 74 -7.09 17.74 48.96
N THR A 75 -6.83 18.86 48.30
CA THR A 75 -6.50 20.12 48.95
C THR A 75 -7.68 20.62 49.80
N LEU A 76 -8.92 20.52 49.30
CA LEU A 76 -10.11 20.94 50.04
C LEU A 76 -10.37 20.08 51.29
N LYS A 77 -10.18 18.76 51.22
CA LYS A 77 -10.43 17.85 52.37
C LYS A 77 -9.37 17.96 53.48
N GLU A 78 -8.18 18.46 53.17
CA GLU A 78 -7.05 18.55 54.10
C GLU A 78 -7.02 19.87 54.90
N ILE A 79 -7.99 20.77 54.67
CA ILE A 79 -8.13 22.04 55.42
C ILE A 79 -8.50 21.74 56.88
N GLN A 80 -7.60 22.07 57.80
CA GLN A 80 -7.78 21.87 59.24
C GLN A 80 -8.49 23.06 59.90
N GLY A 81 -9.27 22.80 60.95
CA GLY A 81 -9.92 23.84 61.77
C GLY A 81 -11.16 24.49 61.16
N ASN A 82 -11.57 24.10 59.95
CA ASN A 82 -12.79 24.58 59.31
C ASN A 82 -13.97 23.64 59.60
N LYS A 83 -14.92 24.09 60.45
CA LYS A 83 -16.13 23.33 60.82
C LYS A 83 -17.01 22.96 59.62
N GLU A 84 -16.99 23.76 58.55
CA GLU A 84 -17.76 23.49 57.35
C GLU A 84 -17.19 22.31 56.59
N VAL A 85 -15.87 22.28 56.39
CA VAL A 85 -15.16 21.15 55.77
C VAL A 85 -15.36 19.88 56.58
N GLU A 86 -15.28 19.96 57.90
CA GLU A 86 -15.44 18.80 58.79
C GLU A 86 -16.82 18.15 58.66
N SER A 87 -17.87 18.95 58.42
CA SER A 87 -19.24 18.45 58.20
C SER A 87 -19.42 17.71 56.87
N ILE A 88 -18.69 18.09 55.82
CA ILE A 88 -18.78 17.48 54.48
C ILE A 88 -17.65 16.49 54.16
N LYS A 89 -16.66 16.36 55.05
CA LYS A 89 -15.47 15.54 54.85
C LYS A 89 -15.77 14.10 54.38
N PRO A 90 -16.76 13.37 54.94
CA PRO A 90 -17.06 12.01 54.48
C PRO A 90 -17.57 11.95 53.04
N LYS A 91 -18.25 13.01 52.55
CA LYS A 91 -18.75 13.10 51.17
C LYS A 91 -17.61 13.45 50.20
N LEU A 92 -16.70 14.34 50.62
CA LEU A 92 -15.50 14.68 49.88
C LEU A 92 -14.53 13.50 49.76
N GLU A 93 -14.38 12.69 50.81
CA GLU A 93 -13.57 11.47 50.76
C GLU A 93 -14.12 10.47 49.73
N LYS A 94 -15.44 10.28 49.67
CA LYS A 94 -16.07 9.42 48.66
C LYS A 94 -15.85 9.94 47.24
N LEU A 95 -15.94 11.26 47.05
CA LEU A 95 -15.69 11.88 45.74
C LEU A 95 -14.22 11.74 45.34
N TYR A 96 -13.30 12.05 46.27
CA TYR A 96 -11.85 11.90 46.09
C TYR A 96 -11.46 10.47 45.71
N ASP A 97 -11.94 9.49 46.47
CA ASP A 97 -11.63 8.07 46.23
C ASP A 97 -12.12 7.62 44.86
N HIS A 98 -13.34 8.05 44.47
CA HIS A 98 -13.87 7.75 43.16
C HIS A 98 -13.06 8.41 42.02
N MET A 99 -12.67 9.68 42.15
CA MET A 99 -11.86 10.36 41.12
C MET A 99 -10.46 9.79 41.00
N ASN A 100 -9.85 9.42 42.13
CA ASN A 100 -8.56 8.74 42.14
C ASN A 100 -8.65 7.36 41.45
N LEU A 101 -9.72 6.59 41.69
CA LEU A 101 -9.96 5.33 40.99
C LEU A 101 -10.10 5.52 39.47
N GLU A 102 -10.84 6.54 39.03
CA GLU A 102 -11.01 6.82 37.60
C GLU A 102 -9.71 7.31 36.95
N CYS A 103 -8.87 8.06 37.67
CA CYS A 103 -7.54 8.46 37.20
C CYS A 103 -6.66 7.23 36.91
N ILE A 104 -6.61 6.26 37.84
CA ILE A 104 -5.85 5.01 37.68
C ILE A 104 -6.38 4.20 36.49
N ARG A 105 -7.70 4.11 36.33
CA ARG A 105 -8.34 3.39 35.23
C ARG A 105 -8.04 4.00 33.87
N LEU A 106 -8.04 5.33 33.78
CA LEU A 106 -7.71 6.03 32.54
C LEU A 106 -6.24 5.81 32.16
N GLN A 107 -5.33 5.91 33.12
CA GLN A 107 -3.90 5.67 32.88
C GLN A 107 -3.64 4.24 32.37
N ASP A 108 -4.24 3.22 32.99
CA ASP A 108 -4.15 1.82 32.53
C ASP A 108 -4.77 1.62 31.13
N PHE A 109 -5.87 2.32 30.83
CA PHE A 109 -6.49 2.29 29.52
C PHE A 109 -5.59 2.92 28.44
N ASP A 110 -5.00 4.08 28.73
CA ASP A 110 -4.12 4.78 27.79
C ASP A 110 -2.84 3.99 27.51
N GLU A 111 -2.26 3.32 28.51
CA GLU A 111 -1.13 2.40 28.31
C GLU A 111 -1.52 1.24 27.38
N LYS A 112 -2.68 0.60 27.64
CA LYS A 112 -3.19 -0.49 26.77
C LYS A 112 -3.46 0.00 25.36
N MET A 113 -4.07 1.18 25.20
CA MET A 113 -4.38 1.75 23.90
C MET A 113 -3.11 2.10 23.12
N SER A 114 -2.08 2.62 23.80
CA SER A 114 -0.76 2.86 23.21
C SER A 114 -0.14 1.57 22.68
N ARG A 115 -0.18 0.48 23.45
CA ARG A 115 0.29 -0.84 23.02
C ARG A 115 -0.49 -1.37 21.81
N VAL A 116 -1.80 -1.18 21.78
CA VAL A 116 -2.65 -1.56 20.63
C VAL A 116 -2.29 -0.75 19.38
N LYS A 117 -2.04 0.56 19.54
CA LYS A 117 -1.62 1.44 18.44
C LYS A 117 -0.26 1.01 17.88
N ASP A 118 0.71 0.70 18.73
CA ASP A 118 2.02 0.20 18.32
C ASP A 118 1.92 -1.11 17.54
N VAL A 119 1.09 -2.06 18.00
CA VAL A 119 0.83 -3.32 17.29
C VAL A 119 0.17 -3.05 15.94
N SER A 120 -0.76 -2.10 15.87
CA SER A 120 -1.46 -1.73 14.63
C SER A 120 -0.50 -1.14 13.60
N ILE A 121 0.40 -0.25 14.02
CA ILE A 121 1.43 0.34 13.13
C ILE A 121 2.37 -0.74 12.61
N ARG A 122 2.86 -1.64 13.49
CA ARG A 122 3.74 -2.75 13.07
C ARG A 122 3.04 -3.69 12.08
N LEU A 123 1.76 -3.98 12.31
CA LEU A 123 0.96 -4.82 11.43
C LEU A 123 0.77 -4.17 10.06
N GLU A 124 0.51 -2.86 10.01
CA GLU A 124 0.39 -2.11 8.76
C GLU A 124 1.71 -2.13 7.97
N ASP A 125 2.85 -1.90 8.64
CA ASP A 125 4.17 -1.97 8.02
C ASP A 125 4.49 -3.37 7.48
N ASP A 126 4.21 -4.42 8.24
CA ASP A 126 4.42 -5.81 7.81
C ASP A 126 3.50 -6.18 6.63
N LEU A 127 2.24 -5.75 6.66
CA LEU A 127 1.31 -5.95 5.55
C LEU A 127 1.78 -5.23 4.28
N ASN A 128 2.20 -3.97 4.38
CA ASN A 128 2.73 -3.21 3.25
C ASN A 128 4.00 -3.84 2.67
N LYS A 129 4.90 -4.32 3.54
CA LYS A 129 6.12 -5.02 3.11
C LYS A 129 5.81 -6.33 2.40
N ASN A 130 4.88 -7.12 2.93
CA ASN A 130 4.46 -8.37 2.33
C ASN A 130 3.72 -8.14 1.00
N TYR A 131 2.86 -7.12 0.93
CA TYR A 131 2.18 -6.72 -0.30
C TYR A 131 3.18 -6.31 -1.39
N LYS A 132 4.18 -5.51 -1.04
CA LYS A 132 5.24 -5.09 -1.98
C LYS A 132 6.03 -6.30 -2.50
N LYS A 133 6.46 -7.20 -1.61
CA LYS A 133 7.14 -8.44 -1.99
C LYS A 133 6.29 -9.32 -2.91
N LEU A 134 5.00 -9.47 -2.58
CA LEU A 134 4.07 -10.26 -3.38
C LEU A 134 3.89 -9.64 -4.77
N SER A 135 3.72 -8.33 -4.85
CA SER A 135 3.62 -7.61 -6.13
C SER A 135 4.88 -7.74 -6.98
N GLU A 136 6.07 -7.63 -6.38
CA GLU A 136 7.35 -7.86 -7.06
C GLU A 136 7.47 -9.30 -7.60
N GLU A 137 7.10 -10.30 -6.80
CA GLU A 137 7.12 -11.70 -7.23
C GLU A 137 6.08 -11.99 -8.33
N LEU A 138 4.89 -11.41 -8.24
CA LEU A 138 3.86 -11.52 -9.29
C LEU A 138 4.33 -10.91 -10.62
N ASN A 139 4.95 -9.72 -10.59
CA ASN A 139 5.51 -9.08 -11.80
C ASN A 139 6.61 -9.94 -12.43
N LYS A 140 7.45 -10.56 -11.59
CA LYS A 140 8.49 -11.48 -12.03
C LYS A 140 7.88 -12.75 -12.64
N GLN A 141 6.87 -13.33 -12.03
CA GLN A 141 6.14 -14.49 -12.57
C GLN A 141 5.44 -14.17 -13.89
N GLN A 142 4.79 -13.01 -14.01
CA GLN A 142 4.17 -12.56 -15.25
C GLN A 142 5.20 -12.46 -16.37
N THR A 143 6.38 -11.90 -16.08
CA THR A 143 7.49 -11.82 -17.05
C THR A 143 7.95 -13.21 -17.48
N GLN A 144 8.13 -14.14 -16.52
CA GLN A 144 8.49 -15.53 -16.82
C GLN A 144 7.43 -16.23 -17.69
N TYR A 145 6.15 -16.02 -17.41
CA TYR A 145 5.06 -16.59 -18.20
C TYR A 145 5.06 -16.07 -19.64
N ILE A 146 5.21 -14.75 -19.84
CA ILE A 146 5.34 -14.14 -21.17
C ILE A 146 6.55 -14.72 -21.92
N THR A 147 7.69 -14.89 -21.23
CA THR A 147 8.88 -15.52 -21.82
C THR A 147 8.61 -16.95 -22.26
N ILE A 148 8.03 -17.79 -21.40
CA ILE A 148 7.71 -19.19 -21.71
C ILE A 148 6.78 -19.25 -22.93
N LEU A 149 5.72 -18.44 -22.93
CA LEU A 149 4.77 -18.35 -24.04
C LEU A 149 5.46 -17.93 -25.34
N GLY A 150 6.35 -16.93 -25.29
CA GLY A 150 7.10 -16.48 -26.46
C GLY A 150 8.09 -17.53 -27.01
N ILE A 151 8.70 -18.34 -26.14
CA ILE A 151 9.53 -19.48 -26.55
C ILE A 151 8.65 -20.52 -27.26
N PHE A 152 7.51 -20.90 -26.68
CA PHE A 152 6.58 -21.85 -27.30
C PHE A 152 6.06 -21.34 -28.65
N ALA A 153 5.64 -20.08 -28.74
CA ALA A 153 5.16 -19.48 -29.98
C ALA A 153 6.23 -19.52 -31.07
N SER A 154 7.49 -19.21 -30.72
CA SER A 154 8.62 -19.26 -31.65
C SER A 154 8.87 -20.68 -32.16
N ILE A 155 8.87 -21.68 -31.26
CA ILE A 155 9.05 -23.10 -31.64
C ILE A 155 7.94 -23.53 -32.61
N VAL A 156 6.68 -23.26 -32.28
CA VAL A 156 5.53 -23.61 -33.13
C VAL A 156 5.60 -22.91 -34.48
N LEU A 157 5.92 -21.61 -34.50
CA LEU A 157 6.04 -20.83 -35.73
C LEU A 157 7.16 -21.36 -36.64
N THR A 158 8.33 -21.70 -36.07
CA THR A 158 9.42 -22.30 -36.84
C THR A 158 9.04 -23.64 -37.44
N PHE A 159 8.36 -24.52 -36.69
CA PHE A 159 7.92 -25.82 -37.21
C PHE A 159 6.84 -25.68 -38.29
N VAL A 160 5.77 -24.94 -38.00
CA VAL A 160 4.65 -24.78 -38.94
C VAL A 160 5.10 -24.03 -40.19
N GLY A 161 5.81 -22.91 -40.01
CA GLY A 161 6.33 -22.11 -41.12
C GLY A 161 7.38 -22.87 -41.93
N GLY A 162 8.31 -23.56 -41.27
CA GLY A 162 9.33 -24.38 -41.92
C GLY A 162 8.72 -25.51 -42.75
N LEU A 163 7.80 -26.29 -42.19
CA LEU A 163 7.13 -27.39 -42.89
C LEU A 163 6.25 -26.90 -44.04
N ALA A 164 5.45 -25.84 -43.83
CA ALA A 164 4.60 -25.27 -44.88
C ALA A 164 5.43 -24.71 -46.05
N PHE A 165 6.55 -24.05 -45.74
CA PHE A 165 7.46 -23.56 -46.76
C PHE A 165 8.15 -24.72 -47.51
N SER A 166 8.73 -25.69 -46.80
CA SER A 166 9.40 -26.84 -47.41
C SER A 166 8.47 -27.63 -48.34
N THR A 167 7.22 -27.86 -47.93
CA THR A 167 6.22 -28.54 -48.78
C THR A 167 5.86 -27.73 -50.02
N SER A 168 5.70 -26.41 -49.88
CA SER A 168 5.43 -25.50 -51.00
C SER A 168 6.59 -25.46 -52.01
N VAL A 169 7.84 -25.43 -51.52
CA VAL A 169 9.06 -25.50 -52.34
C VAL A 169 9.09 -26.80 -53.12
N LEU A 170 8.95 -27.93 -52.43
CA LEU A 170 9.10 -29.26 -53.02
C LEU A 170 8.00 -29.56 -54.03
N SER A 171 6.78 -29.05 -53.80
CA SER A 171 5.64 -29.22 -54.72
C SER A 171 5.71 -28.36 -55.99
N ASN A 172 6.63 -27.40 -56.07
CA ASN A 172 6.79 -26.49 -57.21
C ASN A 172 8.19 -26.58 -57.87
N ILE A 173 9.06 -27.46 -57.38
CA ILE A 173 10.44 -27.59 -57.84
C ILE A 173 10.56 -28.10 -59.28
N ASP A 174 9.55 -28.86 -59.74
CA ASP A 174 9.44 -29.43 -61.07
C ASP A 174 8.80 -28.47 -62.09
N LYS A 175 8.04 -27.48 -61.63
CA LYS A 175 7.23 -26.58 -62.48
C LYS A 175 7.92 -25.25 -62.81
N ALA A 176 8.79 -24.77 -61.92
CA ALA A 176 9.43 -23.48 -62.05
C ALA A 176 10.90 -23.62 -62.47
N ASN A 177 11.39 -22.65 -63.24
CA ASN A 177 12.83 -22.53 -63.49
C ASN A 177 13.57 -22.40 -62.14
N ALA A 178 14.68 -23.14 -61.99
CA ALA A 178 15.45 -23.16 -60.76
C ALA A 178 15.87 -21.75 -60.31
N TYR A 179 16.25 -20.87 -61.24
CA TYR A 179 16.65 -19.50 -60.94
C TYR A 179 15.49 -18.63 -60.41
N ARG A 180 14.31 -18.69 -61.04
CA ARG A 180 13.08 -18.04 -60.56
C ARG A 180 12.68 -18.52 -59.17
N LEU A 181 12.76 -19.82 -58.94
CA LEU A 181 12.41 -20.45 -57.67
C LEU A 181 13.35 -19.98 -56.56
N VAL A 182 14.67 -19.99 -56.78
CA VAL A 182 15.67 -19.49 -55.83
C VAL A 182 15.47 -17.99 -55.55
N PHE A 183 15.16 -17.19 -56.57
CA PHE A 183 14.91 -15.75 -56.41
C PHE A 183 13.73 -15.46 -55.47
N VAL A 184 12.58 -16.10 -55.70
CA VAL A 184 11.38 -15.91 -54.86
C VAL A 184 11.63 -16.42 -53.44
N MET A 185 12.34 -17.54 -53.28
CA MET A 185 12.67 -18.08 -51.96
C MET A 185 13.62 -17.19 -51.17
N ALA A 186 14.64 -16.64 -51.80
CA ALA A 186 15.55 -15.70 -51.16
C ALA A 186 14.81 -14.43 -50.70
N PHE A 187 13.87 -13.93 -51.50
CA PHE A 187 13.04 -12.79 -51.14
C PHE A 187 12.18 -13.05 -49.90
N ILE A 188 11.49 -14.20 -49.87
CA ILE A 188 10.65 -14.61 -48.73
C ILE A 188 11.50 -14.86 -47.49
N ALA A 189 12.64 -15.54 -47.63
CA ALA A 189 13.56 -15.82 -46.52
C ALA A 189 14.14 -14.54 -45.91
N LEU A 190 14.43 -13.52 -46.72
CA LEU A 190 14.86 -12.20 -46.25
C LEU A 190 13.77 -11.54 -45.40
N PHE A 191 12.51 -11.53 -45.87
CA PHE A 191 11.41 -10.90 -45.14
C PHE A 191 11.07 -11.64 -43.83
N PHE A 192 10.87 -12.96 -43.91
CA PHE A 192 10.54 -13.79 -42.74
C PHE A 192 11.69 -13.84 -41.72
N GLY A 193 12.94 -13.92 -42.16
CA GLY A 193 14.10 -13.92 -41.27
C GLY A 193 14.22 -12.64 -40.45
N ASN A 194 13.95 -11.48 -41.06
CA ASN A 194 13.96 -10.20 -40.35
C ASN A 194 12.78 -10.04 -39.39
N ILE A 195 11.58 -10.54 -39.74
CA ILE A 195 10.44 -10.57 -38.81
C ILE A 195 10.74 -11.46 -37.60
N LEU A 196 11.30 -12.65 -37.83
CA LEU A 196 11.70 -13.55 -36.74
C LEU A 196 12.76 -12.90 -35.85
N TYR A 197 13.77 -12.24 -36.43
CA TYR A 197 14.77 -11.51 -35.67
C TYR A 197 14.15 -10.43 -34.77
N LEU A 198 13.20 -9.65 -35.30
CA LEU A 198 12.50 -8.62 -34.54
C LEU A 198 11.69 -9.22 -33.38
N LEU A 199 11.00 -10.34 -33.62
CA LEU A 199 10.23 -11.06 -32.60
C LEU A 199 11.11 -11.63 -31.49
N PHE A 200 12.24 -12.26 -31.85
CA PHE A 200 13.20 -12.79 -30.87
C PHE A 200 13.91 -11.67 -30.10
N SER A 201 14.26 -10.57 -30.77
CA SER A 201 14.85 -9.39 -30.12
C SER A 201 13.88 -8.79 -29.10
N PHE A 202 12.59 -8.68 -29.46
CA PHE A 202 11.54 -8.23 -28.54
C PHE A 202 11.39 -9.16 -27.33
N LEU A 203 11.34 -10.48 -27.56
CA LEU A 203 11.27 -11.49 -26.49
C LEU A 203 12.48 -11.40 -25.55
N SER A 204 13.67 -11.29 -26.11
CA SER A 204 14.93 -11.11 -25.38
C SER A 204 14.93 -9.82 -24.54
N LYS A 205 14.33 -8.74 -25.05
CA LYS A 205 14.24 -7.44 -24.37
C LYS A 205 13.32 -7.49 -23.15
N ILE A 206 12.25 -8.28 -23.20
CA ILE A 206 11.30 -8.48 -22.08
C ILE A 206 11.86 -9.47 -21.06
N SER A 207 12.57 -10.51 -21.51
CA SER A 207 12.97 -11.61 -20.64
C SER A 207 14.26 -11.38 -19.82
N LEU A 208 15.13 -10.45 -20.20
CA LEU A 208 16.49 -10.34 -19.63
C LEU A 208 16.69 -9.08 -18.79
N SER A 209 17.58 -9.15 -17.80
CA SER A 209 18.03 -7.97 -17.05
C SER A 209 19.00 -7.12 -17.89
N LYS A 210 19.06 -5.82 -17.60
CA LYS A 210 19.76 -4.79 -18.39
C LYS A 210 21.20 -5.14 -18.77
N GLU A 211 21.96 -5.75 -17.86
CA GLU A 211 23.36 -6.13 -18.10
C GLU A 211 23.52 -7.32 -19.07
N LYS A 212 22.57 -8.26 -19.05
CA LYS A 212 22.53 -9.36 -20.03
C LYS A 212 22.04 -8.90 -21.41
N LYS A 213 21.34 -7.76 -21.49
CA LYS A 213 20.83 -7.20 -22.76
C LYS A 213 21.96 -6.79 -23.69
N ASP A 214 22.92 -6.01 -23.21
CA ASP A 214 23.97 -5.44 -24.08
C ASP A 214 24.90 -6.53 -24.65
N LYS A 215 25.20 -7.55 -23.84
CA LYS A 215 26.01 -8.69 -24.26
C LYS A 215 25.26 -9.58 -25.26
N GLN A 216 23.98 -9.83 -25.03
CA GLN A 216 23.16 -10.69 -25.90
C GLN A 216 22.77 -10.00 -27.20
N GLU A 217 22.46 -8.70 -27.18
CA GLU A 217 22.13 -7.93 -28.38
C GLU A 217 23.30 -7.93 -29.38
N ASN A 218 24.53 -7.77 -28.88
CA ASN A 218 25.75 -7.89 -29.68
C ASN A 218 25.98 -9.33 -30.21
N PHE A 219 25.58 -10.34 -29.45
CA PHE A 219 25.67 -11.73 -29.88
C PHE A 219 24.68 -12.06 -31.00
N PHE A 220 23.45 -11.55 -30.96
CA PHE A 220 22.43 -11.79 -32.00
C PHE A 220 22.61 -10.92 -33.25
N LYS A 221 23.26 -9.75 -33.16
CA LYS A 221 23.54 -8.88 -34.32
C LYS A 221 24.52 -9.49 -35.32
N LYS A 222 25.53 -10.22 -34.85
CA LYS A 222 26.54 -10.86 -35.72
C LYS A 222 25.95 -11.96 -36.65
N PRO A 223 25.15 -12.92 -36.17
CA PRO A 223 24.57 -13.97 -37.00
C PRO A 223 23.49 -13.43 -37.95
N ILE A 224 22.63 -12.48 -37.55
CA ILE A 224 21.62 -11.92 -38.47
C ILE A 224 22.26 -11.14 -39.61
N PHE A 225 23.36 -10.42 -39.34
CA PHE A 225 24.12 -9.74 -40.38
C PHE A 225 24.67 -10.72 -41.41
N TRP A 226 25.27 -11.82 -40.95
CA TRP A 226 25.76 -12.89 -41.84
C TRP A 226 24.64 -13.60 -42.61
N PHE A 227 23.50 -13.85 -41.96
CA PHE A 227 22.33 -14.43 -42.61
C PHE A 227 21.81 -13.53 -43.73
N ASN A 228 21.58 -12.24 -43.44
CA ASN A 228 21.11 -11.27 -44.43
C ASN A 228 22.10 -11.14 -45.58
N LEU A 229 23.41 -11.13 -45.30
CA LEU A 229 24.45 -11.11 -46.34
C LEU A 229 24.37 -12.34 -47.25
N MET A 230 24.25 -13.53 -46.68
CA MET A 230 24.12 -14.79 -47.45
C MET A 230 22.85 -14.81 -48.32
N VAL A 231 21.72 -14.36 -47.78
CA VAL A 231 20.45 -14.32 -48.52
C VAL A 231 20.51 -13.30 -49.67
N ILE A 232 21.17 -12.15 -49.48
CA ILE A 232 21.37 -11.16 -50.54
C ILE A 232 22.24 -11.72 -51.68
N ILE A 233 23.29 -12.47 -51.36
CA ILE A 233 24.14 -13.12 -52.38
C ILE A 233 23.30 -14.10 -53.21
N LEU A 234 22.50 -14.95 -52.55
CA LEU A 234 21.60 -15.89 -53.24
C LEU A 234 20.55 -15.17 -54.10
N PHE A 235 20.02 -14.04 -53.60
CA PHE A 235 19.07 -13.22 -54.33
C PHE A 235 19.68 -12.64 -55.62
N VAL A 236 20.90 -12.13 -55.56
CA VAL A 236 21.63 -11.61 -56.73
C VAL A 236 21.93 -12.71 -57.75
N ILE A 237 22.36 -13.90 -57.29
CA ILE A 237 22.62 -15.05 -58.18
C ILE A 237 21.34 -15.48 -58.91
N GLY A 238 20.22 -15.59 -58.20
CA GLY A 238 18.92 -15.91 -58.79
C GLY A 238 18.48 -14.88 -59.83
N PHE A 239 18.66 -13.59 -59.52
CA PHE A 239 18.30 -12.48 -60.41
C PHE A 239 19.15 -12.44 -61.70
N VAL A 240 20.47 -12.57 -61.58
CA VAL A 240 21.39 -12.61 -62.74
C VAL A 240 21.13 -13.85 -63.60
N GLY A 241 20.85 -15.00 -62.97
CA GLY A 241 20.49 -16.23 -63.68
C GLY A 241 19.22 -16.07 -64.52
N GLU A 242 18.16 -15.49 -63.97
CA GLU A 242 16.93 -15.18 -64.73
C GLU A 242 17.20 -14.19 -65.88
N LEU A 243 17.95 -13.11 -65.63
CA LEU A 243 18.34 -12.14 -66.66
C LEU A 243 19.09 -12.78 -67.82
N HIS A 244 20.05 -13.66 -67.53
CA HIS A 244 20.83 -14.35 -68.57
C HIS A 244 19.95 -15.27 -69.43
N ILE A 245 18.96 -15.94 -68.82
CA ILE A 245 18.01 -16.80 -69.54
C ILE A 245 17.10 -15.95 -70.44
N ILE A 246 16.60 -14.82 -69.96
CA ILE A 246 15.78 -13.89 -70.75
C ILE A 246 16.58 -13.34 -71.93
N GLN A 247 17.83 -12.91 -71.73
CA GLN A 247 18.70 -12.43 -72.80
C GLN A 247 18.96 -13.50 -73.87
N ARG A 248 19.21 -14.76 -73.46
CA ARG A 248 19.41 -15.87 -74.40
C ARG A 248 18.15 -16.18 -75.21
N LEU A 249 16.96 -16.05 -74.61
CA LEU A 249 15.70 -16.21 -75.34
C LEU A 249 15.50 -15.07 -76.34
N VAL A 250 15.70 -13.81 -75.94
CA VAL A 250 15.55 -12.65 -76.83
C VAL A 250 16.52 -12.72 -78.02
N SER A 251 17.79 -13.06 -77.79
CA SER A 251 18.80 -13.23 -78.85
C SER A 251 18.52 -14.37 -79.83
N LYS A 252 17.58 -15.28 -79.52
CA LYS A 252 17.21 -16.39 -80.40
C LYS A 252 16.01 -16.06 -81.29
N TYR A 253 15.29 -14.98 -80.98
CA TYR A 253 14.06 -14.55 -81.66
C TYR A 253 14.20 -13.18 -82.35
N LEU A 254 15.31 -12.48 -82.16
CA LEU A 254 15.76 -11.29 -82.89
C LEU A 254 16.87 -11.69 -83.87
#